data_AF-A0A1I6K675-F1
#
_entry.id   AF-A0A1I6K675-F1
#
_cell.length_a   1.000
_cell.length_b   1.000
_cell.length_c   1.000
_cell.angle_alpha   90.00
_cell.angle_beta   90.00
_cell.angle_gamma   90.00
#
_symmetry.space_group_name_H-M   'P 1'
#
loop_
_entity.id
_entity.type
_entity.pdbx_description
1 polymer ?
#
loop_
_entity_poly.entity_id
_entity_poly.type
_entity_poly.pdbx_seq_one_letter_code
_entity_poly.pdbx_strand_id
1 'polypeptide(L)' 'MPRVFAWIYQAVALATFVFLTFFDGYTYTAWNWLIAIPANAFMSAIWPLYWTLLRWVEVFMIRS' A
#
# COMPACT_ATOMS: atom_id res chain seq x y z
N MET A 1 13.64 -12.51 20.26
CA MET A 1 12.79 -11.32 19.99
C MET A 1 12.19 -11.32 18.56
N PRO A 2 11.45 -12.35 18.09
CA PRO A 2 10.83 -12.31 16.75
C PRO A 2 9.42 -11.67 16.73
N ARG A 3 8.70 -11.67 17.86
CA ARG A 3 7.28 -11.28 17.91
C ARG A 3 7.06 -9.78 17.79
N VAL A 4 7.95 -8.96 18.37
CA VAL A 4 7.85 -7.49 18.31
C VAL A 4 8.05 -6.99 16.88
N PHE A 5 9.05 -7.52 16.16
CA PHE A 5 9.24 -7.19 14.74
C PHE A 5 8.04 -7.59 13.89
N ALA A 6 7.41 -8.74 14.15
CA ALA A 6 6.20 -9.14 13.46
C ALA A 6 5.04 -8.16 13.70
N TRP A 7 4.85 -7.70 14.95
CA TRP A 7 3.84 -6.69 15.27
C TRP A 7 4.11 -5.36 14.59
N ILE A 8 5.36 -4.88 14.60
CA ILE A 8 5.74 -3.65 13.89
C ILE A 8 5.49 -3.80 12.39
N TYR A 9 5.90 -4.92 11.81
CA TYR A 9 5.70 -5.19 10.38
C TYR A 9 4.21 -5.17 10.01
N GLN A 10 3.36 -5.81 10.82
CA GLN A 10 1.91 -5.82 10.60
C GLN A 10 1.27 -4.44 10.81
N ALA A 11 1.75 -3.67 11.80
CA ALA A 11 1.25 -2.31 12.03
C ALA A 11 1.55 -1.40 10.84
N VAL A 12 2.76 -1.48 10.27
CA VAL A 12 3.13 -0.70 9.07
C VAL A 12 2.40 -1.20 7.83
N ALA A 13 2.20 -2.51 7.69
CA ALA A 13 1.37 -3.08 6.62
C ALA A 13 -0.07 -2.53 6.68
N LEU A 14 -0.69 -2.55 7.88
CA LEU A 14 -2.04 -2.00 8.07
C LEU A 14 -2.10 -0.49 7.76
N ALA A 15 -1.11 0.28 8.22
CA ALA A 15 -1.02 1.71 7.91
C ALA A 15 -0.87 1.95 6.39
N THR A 16 -0.07 1.13 5.71
CA THR A 16 0.11 1.19 4.25
C THR A 16 -1.18 0.84 3.52
N PHE A 17 -1.93 -0.16 3.97
CA PHE A 17 -3.22 -0.51 3.41
C PHE A 17 -4.23 0.64 3.53
N VAL A 18 -4.31 1.28 4.70
CA VAL A 18 -5.16 2.47 4.91
C VAL A 18 -4.72 3.61 3.99
N PHE A 19 -3.42 3.85 3.87
CA PHE A 19 -2.88 4.85 2.95
C PHE A 19 -3.31 4.58 1.50
N LEU A 20 -3.06 3.37 0.99
CA LEU A 20 -3.44 2.97 -0.37
C LEU A 20 -4.95 3.07 -0.62
N THR A 21 -5.74 2.76 0.41
CA THR A 21 -7.19 2.71 0.27
C THR A 21 -7.84 4.10 0.28
N PHE A 22 -7.31 5.05 1.07
CA PHE A 22 -7.99 6.33 1.27
C PHE A 22 -7.18 7.57 0.83
N PHE A 23 -5.86 7.47 0.76
CA PHE A 23 -4.96 8.63 0.59
C PHE A 23 -4.14 8.60 -0.71
N ASP A 24 -4.22 7.52 -1.48
CA ASP A 24 -3.48 7.36 -2.75
C ASP A 24 -4.18 8.03 -3.95
N GLY A 25 -5.31 8.70 -3.73
CA GLY A 25 -6.05 9.40 -4.79
C GLY A 25 -6.83 8.50 -5.75
N TYR A 26 -6.91 7.20 -5.45
CA TYR A 26 -7.66 6.24 -6.26
C TYR A 26 -9.17 6.47 -6.20
N THR A 27 -9.83 6.55 -7.37
CA THR A 27 -11.29 6.73 -7.44
C THR A 27 -12.00 5.37 -7.42
N TYR A 28 -12.66 5.06 -6.32
CA TYR A 28 -13.46 3.84 -6.18
C TYR A 28 -14.82 4.00 -6.88
N THR A 29 -15.14 3.07 -7.77
CA THR A 29 -16.47 2.90 -8.36
C THR A 29 -17.11 1.62 -7.85
N ALA A 30 -18.43 1.47 -8.02
CA ALA A 30 -19.22 0.36 -7.48
C ALA A 30 -18.76 -1.07 -7.87
N TRP A 31 -17.90 -1.21 -8.89
CA TRP A 31 -17.34 -2.50 -9.32
C TRP A 31 -15.83 -2.59 -9.14
N ASN A 32 -15.14 -1.45 -9.22
CA ASN A 32 -13.68 -1.40 -9.19
C ASN A 32 -13.11 -1.72 -7.80
N TRP A 33 -13.87 -1.41 -6.73
CA TRP A 33 -13.44 -1.71 -5.36
C TRP A 33 -13.17 -3.21 -5.12
N LEU A 34 -13.85 -4.09 -5.86
CA LEU A 34 -13.67 -5.55 -5.73
C LEU A 34 -12.26 -5.99 -6.14
N ILE A 35 -11.61 -5.26 -7.06
CA ILE A 35 -10.25 -5.53 -7.53
C ILE A 35 -9.23 -4.67 -6.76
N ALA A 36 -9.58 -3.40 -6.52
CA ALA A 36 -8.70 -2.45 -5.86
C ALA A 36 -8.37 -2.85 -4.41
N ILE A 37 -9.34 -3.34 -3.64
CA ILE A 37 -9.10 -3.75 -2.25
C ILE A 37 -8.10 -4.92 -2.16
N PRO A 38 -8.26 -6.04 -2.91
CA PRO A 38 -7.26 -7.10 -2.95
C PRO A 38 -5.88 -6.65 -3.43
N ALA A 39 -5.82 -5.76 -4.44
CA ALA A 39 -4.56 -5.23 -4.93
C ALA A 39 -3.83 -4.40 -3.86
N ASN A 40 -4.56 -3.52 -3.16
CA ASN A 40 -4.02 -2.74 -2.05
C ASN A 40 -3.59 -3.64 -0.88
N ALA A 41 -4.33 -4.71 -0.59
CA ALA A 41 -3.96 -5.68 0.43
C ALA A 41 -2.64 -6.37 0.07
N PHE A 42 -2.48 -6.79 -1.19
CA PHE A 42 -1.22 -7.36 -1.69
C PHE A 42 -0.07 -6.36 -1.58
N MET A 43 -0.24 -5.13 -2.07
CA MET A 43 0.77 -4.07 -1.98
C MET A 43 1.16 -3.74 -0.53
N SER A 44 0.20 -3.76 0.39
CA SER A 44 0.44 -3.52 1.81
C SER A 44 1.24 -4.65 2.49
N ALA A 45 1.10 -5.90 2.02
CA ALA A 45 1.90 -7.02 2.51
C ALA A 45 3.38 -6.90 2.07
N ILE A 46 3.63 -6.30 0.91
CA ILE A 46 4.96 -5.97 0.39
C ILE A 46 5.32 -4.49 0.59
N TRP A 47 4.81 -3.86 1.65
CA TRP A 47 5.02 -2.43 1.92
C TRP A 47 6.47 -1.94 1.83
N PRO A 48 7.52 -2.70 2.26
CA PRO A 48 8.88 -2.20 2.16
C PRO A 48 9.28 -1.94 0.71
N LEU A 49 8.86 -2.80 -0.22
CA LEU A 49 9.11 -2.63 -1.65
C LEU A 49 8.26 -1.50 -2.24
N TYR A 50 7.02 -1.35 -1.78
CA TYR A 50 6.15 -0.25 -2.20
C TYR A 50 6.78 1.12 -1.90
N TRP A 51 7.19 1.36 -0.65
CA TRP A 51 7.73 2.66 -0.25
C TRP A 51 9.15 2.92 -0.79
N THR A 52 9.98 1.89 -0.95
CA THR A 52 11.38 2.05 -1.36
C THR A 52 11.59 2.13 -2.87
N LEU A 53 10.73 1.49 -3.67
CA LEU A 53 10.90 1.41 -5.12
C LEU A 53 9.70 2.00 -5.87
N LEU A 54 8.51 1.46 -5.61
CA LEU A 54 7.33 1.77 -6.43
C LEU A 54 6.86 3.23 -6.24
N ARG A 55 6.88 3.74 -5.02
CA ARG A 55 6.48 5.13 -4.74
C ARG A 55 7.40 6.15 -5.41
N TRP A 56 8.70 5.87 -5.46
CA TRP A 56 9.65 6.75 -6.15
C TRP A 56 9.47 6.70 -7.66
N VAL A 57 9.23 5.51 -8.23
CA VAL A 57 8.92 5.37 -9.66
C VAL A 57 7.67 6.18 -10.03
N GLU A 58 6.61 6.12 -9.24
CA GLU A 58 5.39 6.92 -9.47
C GLU A 58 5.70 8.43 -9.45
N VAL A 59 6.41 8.90 -8.43
CA VAL A 59 6.73 10.32 -8.28
C VAL A 59 7.65 10.82 -9.40
N PHE A 60 8.67 10.04 -9.78
CA PHE A 60 9.67 10.47 -10.76
C PHE A 60 9.23 10.31 -12.22
N MET A 61 8.42 9.29 -12.56
CA MET A 61 8.06 9.02 -13.97
C MET A 61 6.67 9.52 -14.37
N ILE A 62 5.72 9.63 -13.43
CA ILE A 62 4.31 9.92 -13.76
C ILE A 62 3.95 11.37 -13.41
N ARG A 63 4.60 11.97 -12.40
CA ARG A 63 4.31 13.32 -11.92
C ARG A 63 5.39 14.38 -12.29
N SER A 64 6.35 14.04 -13.16
CA SER A 64 7.38 14.96 -13.70
C SER A 64 6.91 15.77 -14.91
#